data_AF-A0A2A5M7Z8-F1
#
_entry.id   AF-A0A2A5M7Z8-F1
#
_cell.length_a   1.000
_cell.length_b   1.000
_cell.length_c   1.000
_cell.angle_alpha   90.00
_cell.angle_beta   90.00
_cell.angle_gamma   90.00
#
_symmetry.space_group_name_H-M   'P 1'
#
loop_
_entity.id
_entity.type
_entity.pdbx_description
1 polymer ?
#
loop_
_entity_poly.entity_id
_entity_poly.type
_entity_poly.pdbx_seq_one_letter_code
_entity_poly.pdbx_strand_id
1 'polypeptide(L)'
;FALLQANSLDKCDNTAVVLNLKEKIPSEIFKNLYELSGLKAQGIDYEDYAKGLKEMAKHDGMVNYTDMIEINSISNFDLNFDSCMATINAVLKGEQRKGLWSVVYKVSNINQVKITDITYINGDFQ
;
A
#
# COMPACT_ATOMS: atom_id res chain seq x y z
N PHE A 1 10.53 -29.33 -27.62
CA PHE A 1 9.96 -27.99 -27.42
C PHE A 1 10.61 -27.37 -26.20
N ALA A 2 11.63 -26.52 -26.40
CA ALA A 2 12.14 -25.70 -25.32
C ALA A 2 11.12 -24.57 -25.15
N LEU A 3 10.41 -24.53 -24.01
CA LEU A 3 9.78 -23.29 -23.58
C LEU A 3 10.92 -22.29 -23.41
N LEU A 4 10.99 -21.33 -24.33
CA LEU A 4 11.69 -20.08 -24.08
C LEU A 4 10.97 -19.45 -22.87
N GLN A 5 11.45 -19.75 -21.67
CA GLN A 5 11.14 -18.95 -20.51
C GLN A 5 11.70 -17.57 -20.83
N ALA A 6 10.80 -16.67 -21.23
CA ALA A 6 11.11 -15.25 -21.26
C ALA A 6 11.61 -14.91 -19.85
N ASN A 7 12.92 -14.74 -19.73
CA ASN A 7 13.51 -14.23 -18.50
C ASN A 7 12.83 -12.88 -18.22
N SER A 8 12.21 -12.82 -17.04
CA SER A 8 11.96 -11.64 -16.21
C SER A 8 12.12 -10.30 -16.93
N LEU A 9 11.06 -9.81 -17.58
CA LEU A 9 10.78 -8.38 -17.44
C LEU A 9 10.48 -8.20 -15.96
N ASP A 10 11.42 -7.59 -15.22
CA ASP A 10 11.45 -7.47 -13.76
C ASP A 10 10.06 -7.62 -13.15
N LYS A 11 9.83 -8.80 -12.56
CA LYS A 11 8.52 -9.23 -12.06
C LYS A 11 7.88 -8.18 -11.16
N CYS A 12 8.70 -7.46 -10.40
CA CYS A 12 8.29 -6.38 -9.52
C CYS A 12 7.86 -5.11 -10.28
N ASP A 13 8.43 -4.83 -11.45
CA ASP A 13 8.09 -3.69 -12.32
C ASP A 13 7.06 -4.02 -13.41
N ASN A 14 6.57 -5.26 -13.46
CA ASN A 14 5.49 -5.64 -14.34
C ASN A 14 4.25 -4.77 -14.08
N THR A 15 3.68 -4.16 -15.12
CA THR A 15 2.53 -3.25 -15.01
C THR A 15 1.34 -3.86 -14.26
N ALA A 16 1.03 -5.14 -14.49
CA ALA A 16 -0.09 -5.80 -13.80
C ALA A 16 0.19 -5.99 -12.30
N VAL A 17 1.45 -6.30 -11.95
CA VAL A 17 1.89 -6.40 -10.55
C VAL A 17 1.82 -5.03 -9.87
N VAL A 18 2.33 -3.98 -10.52
CA VAL A 18 2.30 -2.61 -9.99
C VAL A 18 0.85 -2.11 -9.83
N LEU A 19 -0.05 -2.42 -10.76
CA LEU A 19 -1.48 -2.08 -10.65
C LEU A 19 -2.13 -2.80 -9.46
N ASN A 20 -1.92 -4.12 -9.33
CA ASN A 20 -2.42 -4.88 -8.18
C ASN A 20 -1.89 -4.34 -6.85
N LEU A 21 -0.62 -3.92 -6.82
CA LEU A 21 -0.01 -3.34 -5.64
C LEU A 21 -0.65 -1.97 -5.30
N LYS A 22 -0.86 -1.10 -6.30
CA LYS A 22 -1.53 0.21 -6.14
C LYS A 22 -2.95 0.09 -5.59
N GLU A 23 -3.69 -0.96 -5.95
CA GLU A 23 -5.04 -1.19 -5.42
C GLU A 23 -5.04 -1.59 -3.94
N LYS A 24 -4.01 -2.34 -3.49
CA LYS A 24 -3.93 -2.88 -2.13
C LYS A 24 -3.32 -1.91 -1.13
N ILE A 25 -2.28 -1.18 -1.54
CA ILE A 25 -1.48 -0.29 -0.69
C ILE A 25 -2.34 0.67 0.15
N PRO A 26 -3.34 1.41 -0.41
CA PRO A 26 -4.12 2.37 0.36
C PRO A 26 -4.71 1.79 1.64
N SER A 27 -5.31 0.60 1.55
CA SER A 27 -5.90 -0.07 2.71
C SER A 27 -4.85 -0.52 3.73
N GLU A 28 -3.68 -0.96 3.26
CA GLU A 28 -2.57 -1.37 4.13
C GLU A 28 -1.88 -0.17 4.81
N ILE A 29 -1.82 0.99 4.15
CA ILE A 29 -1.34 2.24 4.75
C ILE A 29 -2.21 2.61 5.96
N PHE A 30 -3.54 2.60 5.82
CA PHE A 30 -4.42 2.92 6.95
C PHE A 30 -4.32 1.92 8.10
N LYS A 31 -4.18 0.62 7.82
CA LYS A 31 -3.90 -0.39 8.87
C LYS A 31 -2.59 -0.10 9.58
N ASN A 32 -1.52 0.19 8.84
CA ASN A 32 -0.23 0.50 9.41
C ASN A 32 -0.27 1.76 10.29
N LEU A 33 -0.97 2.82 9.84
CA LEU A 33 -1.18 4.03 10.64
C LEU A 33 -1.98 3.75 11.92
N TYR A 34 -3.03 2.94 11.84
CA TYR A 34 -3.77 2.51 13.03
C TYR A 34 -2.87 1.79 14.03
N GLU A 35 -2.02 0.87 13.56
CA GLU A 35 -1.07 0.16 14.42
C GLU A 35 -0.07 1.11 15.10
N LEU A 36 0.33 2.18 14.44
CA LEU A 36 1.27 3.20 14.96
C LEU A 36 0.60 4.25 15.86
N SER A 37 -0.71 4.45 15.74
CA SER A 37 -1.45 5.54 16.41
C SER A 37 -1.63 5.38 17.92
N GLY A 38 -1.48 4.15 18.45
CA GLY A 38 -1.83 3.84 19.84
C GLY A 38 -3.33 3.77 20.13
N LEU A 39 -4.22 3.94 19.13
CA LEU A 39 -5.68 3.87 19.29
C LEU A 39 -6.15 2.57 19.92
N LYS A 40 -5.53 1.44 19.56
CA LYS A 40 -5.80 0.14 20.16
C LYS A 40 -5.60 0.14 21.68
N ALA A 41 -4.58 0.83 22.18
CA ALA A 41 -4.32 0.93 23.62
C ALA A 41 -5.34 1.85 24.33
N GLN A 42 -6.03 2.70 23.58
CA GLN A 42 -7.13 3.55 24.06
C GLN A 42 -8.50 2.84 23.96
N GLY A 43 -8.53 1.57 23.54
CA GLY A 43 -9.76 0.79 23.41
C GLY A 43 -10.53 1.03 22.12
N ILE A 44 -9.95 1.75 21.15
CA ILE A 44 -10.55 1.96 19.83
C ILE A 44 -10.05 0.84 18.93
N ASP A 45 -10.97 0.01 18.41
CA ASP A 45 -10.62 -1.05 17.48
C ASP A 45 -10.50 -0.55 16.03
N TYR A 46 -10.07 -1.44 15.13
CA TYR A 46 -9.89 -1.08 13.73
C TYR A 46 -11.23 -0.81 13.00
N GLU A 47 -12.32 -1.43 13.44
CA GLU A 47 -13.64 -1.23 12.80
C GLU A 47 -14.16 0.18 13.07
N ASP A 48 -14.02 0.65 14.31
CA ASP A 48 -14.35 2.02 14.72
C ASP A 48 -13.45 3.04 14.01
N TYR A 49 -12.14 2.78 13.95
CA TYR A 49 -11.21 3.61 13.19
C TYR A 49 -11.59 3.69 11.70
N ALA A 50 -11.88 2.55 11.07
CA ALA A 50 -12.29 2.48 9.67
C ALA A 50 -13.65 3.15 9.42
N LYS A 51 -14.54 3.19 10.40
CA LYS A 51 -15.79 3.94 10.33
C LYS A 51 -15.52 5.45 10.25
N GLY A 52 -14.62 5.97 11.09
CA GLY A 52 -14.18 7.36 11.03
C GLY A 52 -13.56 7.72 9.67
N LEU A 53 -12.71 6.85 9.11
CA LEU A 53 -12.17 7.03 7.76
C LEU A 53 -13.26 7.13 6.68
N LYS A 54 -14.30 6.29 6.75
CA LYS A 54 -15.42 6.35 5.80
C LYS A 54 -16.23 7.64 5.91
N GLU A 55 -16.40 8.15 7.13
CA GLU A 55 -17.09 9.43 7.37
C GLU A 55 -16.29 10.60 6.81
N MET A 56 -14.97 10.62 7.00
CA MET A 56 -14.08 11.62 6.40
C MET A 56 -14.08 11.54 4.87
N ALA A 57 -13.97 10.34 4.30
CA ALA A 57 -14.02 10.14 2.85
C ALA A 57 -15.32 10.69 2.24
N LYS A 58 -16.46 10.42 2.89
CA LYS A 58 -17.77 10.95 2.47
C LYS A 58 -17.82 12.47 2.55
N HIS A 59 -17.27 13.06 3.61
CA HIS A 59 -17.20 14.52 3.76
C HIS A 59 -16.38 15.15 2.62
N ASP A 60 -15.30 14.50 2.22
CA ASP A 60 -14.40 14.98 1.16
C ASP A 60 -14.85 14.57 -0.26
N GLY A 61 -16.08 14.04 -0.40
CA GLY A 61 -16.68 13.70 -1.68
C GLY A 61 -16.10 12.44 -2.34
N MET A 62 -15.44 11.57 -1.57
CA MET A 62 -14.85 10.32 -2.04
C MET A 62 -15.80 9.14 -1.87
N VAL A 63 -15.69 8.15 -2.76
CA VAL A 63 -16.55 6.96 -2.75
C VAL A 63 -16.07 5.96 -1.70
N ASN A 64 -14.76 5.78 -1.58
CA ASN A 64 -14.14 4.88 -0.61
C ASN A 64 -13.05 5.61 0.18
N TYR A 65 -12.83 5.22 1.43
CA TYR A 65 -11.77 5.81 2.25
C TYR A 65 -10.37 5.54 1.70
N THR A 66 -10.19 4.45 0.97
CA THR A 66 -8.94 4.18 0.25
C THR A 66 -8.62 5.22 -0.81
N ASP A 67 -9.62 5.91 -1.35
CA ASP A 67 -9.43 6.95 -2.37
C ASP A 67 -8.77 8.21 -1.79
N MET A 68 -8.78 8.35 -0.45
CA MET A 68 -8.07 9.40 0.27
C MET A 68 -6.55 9.26 0.14
N ILE A 69 -6.04 8.07 -0.20
CA ILE A 69 -4.61 7.86 -0.42
C ILE A 69 -4.31 7.95 -1.92
N GLU A 70 -3.40 8.84 -2.28
CA GLU A 70 -2.82 8.92 -3.61
C GLU A 70 -1.40 8.39 -3.61
N ILE A 71 -1.11 7.42 -4.48
CA ILE A 71 0.24 6.89 -4.67
C ILE A 71 0.96 7.68 -5.76
N ASN A 72 1.83 8.61 -5.34
CA ASN A 72 2.59 9.46 -6.24
C ASN A 72 3.66 8.68 -7.00
N SER A 73 4.37 7.79 -6.30
CA SER A 73 5.42 6.99 -6.91
C SER A 73 5.59 5.65 -6.21
N ILE A 74 6.00 4.67 -7.01
CA ILE A 74 6.41 3.33 -6.58
C ILE A 74 7.78 3.10 -7.20
N SER A 75 8.75 2.74 -6.37
CA SER A 75 10.08 2.30 -6.82
C SER A 75 10.28 0.88 -6.33
N ASN A 76 10.31 -0.09 -7.25
CA ASN A 76 10.45 -1.49 -6.91
C ASN A 76 11.92 -1.93 -6.91
N PHE A 77 12.17 -2.99 -6.14
CA PHE A 77 13.44 -3.68 -6.04
C PHE A 77 13.16 -5.17 -5.94
N ASP A 78 13.88 -5.98 -6.71
CA ASP A 78 13.88 -7.42 -6.52
C ASP A 78 14.59 -7.77 -5.20
N LEU A 79 13.93 -8.54 -4.34
CA LEU A 79 14.59 -9.11 -3.16
C LEU A 79 15.10 -10.53 -3.45
N ASN A 80 14.23 -11.35 -4.04
CA ASN A 80 14.52 -12.73 -4.44
C ASN A 80 13.52 -13.19 -5.51
N PHE A 81 13.55 -14.47 -5.88
CA PHE A 81 12.74 -15.01 -6.98
C PHE A 81 11.22 -14.80 -6.83
N ASP A 82 10.68 -14.87 -5.60
CA ASP A 82 9.24 -14.74 -5.37
C ASP A 82 8.81 -13.41 -4.73
N SER A 83 9.77 -12.62 -4.25
CA SER A 83 9.54 -11.48 -3.38
C SER A 83 10.17 -10.18 -3.91
N CYS A 84 9.43 -9.10 -3.73
CA CYS A 84 9.77 -7.75 -4.12
C CYS A 84 9.72 -6.83 -2.89
N MET A 85 10.45 -5.72 -2.97
CA MET A 85 10.30 -4.58 -2.08
C MET A 85 9.92 -3.36 -2.91
N ALA A 86 9.05 -2.52 -2.39
CA ALA A 86 8.73 -1.24 -2.99
C ALA A 86 8.85 -0.12 -1.97
N THR A 87 9.48 0.97 -2.39
CA THR A 87 9.39 2.25 -1.72
C THR A 87 8.20 3.01 -2.30
N ILE A 88 7.25 3.39 -1.44
CA ILE A 88 5.98 4.00 -1.81
C ILE A 88 5.93 5.41 -1.25
N ASN A 89 5.79 6.40 -2.13
CA ASN A 89 5.45 7.77 -1.74
C ASN A 89 3.95 7.97 -1.91
N ALA A 90 3.26 8.31 -0.83
CA ALA A 90 1.82 8.53 -0.85
C ALA A 90 1.40 9.83 -0.16
N VAL A 91 0.26 10.37 -0.60
CA VAL A 91 -0.36 11.59 -0.07
C VAL A 91 -1.73 11.25 0.50
N LEU A 92 -2.07 11.83 1.64
CA LEU A 92 -3.45 11.88 2.13
C LEU A 92 -4.14 13.11 1.52
N LYS A 93 -5.03 12.86 0.57
CA LYS A 93 -5.93 13.86 0.01
C LYS A 93 -6.83 14.42 1.11
N GLY A 94 -7.19 15.70 1.00
CA GLY A 94 -7.90 16.44 2.03
C GLY A 94 -6.96 17.15 3.01
N GLU A 95 -5.92 16.45 3.49
CA GLU A 95 -4.99 17.00 4.49
C GLU A 95 -3.62 17.42 3.94
N GLN A 96 -3.32 17.09 2.67
CA GLN A 96 -2.01 17.32 2.02
C GLN A 96 -0.79 16.71 2.73
N ARG A 97 -1.00 15.77 3.66
CA ARG A 97 0.07 15.02 4.32
C ARG A 97 0.73 14.05 3.34
N LYS A 98 2.03 13.84 3.48
CA LYS A 98 2.90 12.99 2.67
C LYS A 98 3.62 11.98 3.55
N GLY A 99 3.73 10.76 3.04
CA GLY A 99 4.43 9.70 3.74
C GLY A 99 5.21 8.81 2.78
N LEU A 100 6.23 8.19 3.34
CA LEU A 100 7.08 7.21 2.69
C LEU A 100 6.92 5.88 3.40
N TRP A 101 6.59 4.84 2.66
CA TRP A 101 6.48 3.47 3.16
C TRP A 101 7.45 2.54 2.44
N SER A 102 7.96 1.56 3.17
CA SER A 102 8.58 0.36 2.62
C SER A 102 7.53 -0.74 2.61
N VAL A 103 7.30 -1.37 1.46
CA VAL A 103 6.34 -2.46 1.29
C VAL A 103 7.07 -3.69 0.78
N VAL A 104 7.04 -4.79 1.52
CA VAL A 104 7.53 -6.09 1.06
C VAL A 104 6.33 -6.90 0.59
N TYR A 105 6.43 -7.48 -0.59
CA TYR A 105 5.34 -8.26 -1.17
C TYR A 105 5.83 -9.45 -1.98
N LYS A 106 5.00 -10.50 -2.01
CA LYS A 106 5.19 -11.68 -2.84
C LYS A 106 4.36 -11.60 -4.10
N VAL A 107 4.92 -12.09 -5.19
CA VAL A 107 4.23 -12.17 -6.48
C VAL A 107 4.11 -13.66 -6.85
N SER A 108 2.95 -14.26 -6.60
CA SER A 108 2.72 -15.68 -6.95
C SER A 108 2.55 -15.86 -8.47
N ASN A 109 1.94 -14.88 -9.12
CA ASN A 109 1.88 -14.67 -10.56
C ASN A 109 1.53 -13.19 -10.83
N ILE A 110 1.51 -12.76 -12.10
CA ILE A 110 1.30 -11.35 -12.46
C ILE A 110 -0.03 -10.73 -11.97
N ASN A 111 -1.04 -11.57 -11.67
CA ASN A 111 -2.35 -11.14 -11.17
C ASN A 111 -2.52 -11.36 -9.67
N GLN A 112 -1.51 -11.90 -8.98
CA GLN A 112 -1.62 -12.29 -7.58
C GLN A 112 -0.42 -11.77 -6.79
N VAL A 113 -0.65 -10.61 -6.17
CA VAL A 113 0.29 -9.95 -5.27
C VAL A 113 -0.22 -10.06 -3.83
N LYS A 114 0.68 -10.42 -2.91
CA LYS A 114 0.43 -10.46 -1.46
C LYS A 114 1.43 -9.58 -0.74
N ILE A 115 0.97 -8.48 -0.15
CA ILE A 115 1.77 -7.68 0.78
C ILE A 115 2.02 -8.54 2.02
N THR A 116 3.29 -8.66 2.39
CA THR A 116 3.75 -9.43 3.57
C THR A 116 4.21 -8.54 4.69
N ASP A 117 4.68 -7.34 4.37
CA ASP A 117 5.10 -6.34 5.34
C ASP A 117 4.88 -4.94 4.78
N ILE A 118 4.54 -4.00 5.67
CA ILE A 118 4.50 -2.57 5.37
C ILE A 118 5.03 -1.81 6.58
N THR A 119 5.98 -0.91 6.33
CA THR A 119 6.62 -0.12 7.38
C THR A 119 6.62 1.35 6.98
N TYR A 120 6.11 2.21 7.86
CA TYR A 120 6.24 3.66 7.73
C TYR A 120 7.69 4.08 7.96
N ILE A 121 8.26 4.81 7.00
CA ILE A 121 9.67 5.25 7.04
C ILE A 121 9.76 6.69 7.54
N ASN A 122 9.00 7.60 6.93
CA ASN A 122 9.08 9.04 7.21
C ASN A 122 7.88 9.79 6.64
N GLY A 123 7.62 11.01 7.11
CA GLY A 123 6.59 11.92 6.62
C GLY A 123 5.92 12.71 7.75
N ASP A 124 4.72 13.23 7.47
CA ASP A 124 3.92 14.06 8.37
C ASP A 124 2.51 13.46 8.64
N PHE A 125 2.41 12.14 8.53
CA PHE A 125 1.20 11.39 8.86
C PHE A 125 1.00 11.17 10.38
N GLN A 126 1.98 11.58 11.20
CA GLN A 126 1.89 11.54 12.67
C GLN A 126 0.99 12.66 13.24
#